data_AF-A0A2E1AC56-F1
#
_entry.id   AF-A0A2E1AC56-F1
#
_cell.length_a   1.000
_cell.length_b   1.000
_cell.length_c   1.000
_cell.angle_alpha   90.00
_cell.angle_beta   90.00
_cell.angle_gamma   90.00
#
_symmetry.space_group_name_H-M   'P 1'
#
loop_
_entity.id
_entity.type
_entity.pdbx_description
1 polymer ?
#
loop_
_entity_poly.entity_id
_entity_poly.type
_entity_poly.pdbx_seq_one_letter_code
_entity_poly.pdbx_strand_id
1 'polypeptide(L)'
;MQRFFISTVIGVAIGLVAGLFIGWTVAPIEYVNSPMTSLSIRHQQEYTVMVAEGYLVDGDVLGAVERLRVLGMSNVPLYVQEVTETYISNSRDLDDIQKLVALAAGLGRLTPVMEPYYELRPSSVRASS
;
A
#
# COMPACT_ATOMS: atom_id res chain seq x y z
N MET A 1 9.04 57.91 -16.99
CA MET A 1 9.01 56.43 -16.89
C MET A 1 8.71 55.88 -15.49
N GLN A 2 9.32 56.40 -14.42
CA GLN A 2 9.30 55.78 -13.08
C GLN A 2 7.90 55.57 -12.45
N ARG A 3 6.95 56.48 -12.71
CA ARG A 3 5.57 56.40 -12.18
C ARG A 3 4.76 55.23 -12.75
N PHE A 4 4.99 54.87 -14.02
CA PHE A 4 4.32 53.74 -14.66
C PHE A 4 4.84 52.40 -14.11
N PHE A 5 6.14 52.32 -13.84
CA PHE A 5 6.75 51.12 -13.27
C PHE A 5 6.20 50.83 -11.86
N ILE A 6 6.02 51.88 -11.06
CA ILE A 6 5.42 51.78 -9.72
C ILE A 6 3.98 51.25 -9.79
N SER A 7 3.15 51.78 -10.71
CA SER A 7 1.77 51.28 -10.86
C SER A 7 1.70 49.82 -11.29
N THR A 8 2.62 49.37 -12.17
CA THR A 8 2.68 47.98 -12.60
C THR A 8 3.10 47.06 -11.45
N VAL A 9 4.13 47.44 -10.68
CA VAL A 9 4.59 46.65 -9.53
C VAL A 9 3.51 46.55 -8.45
N ILE A 10 2.79 47.63 -8.18
CA ILE A 10 1.67 47.64 -7.23
C ILE A 10 0.54 46.72 -7.71
N GLY A 11 0.16 46.79 -8.98
CA GLY A 11 -0.87 45.90 -9.54
C GLY A 11 -0.51 44.42 -9.43
N VAL A 12 0.74 44.07 -9.73
CA VAL A 12 1.26 42.69 -9.57
C VAL A 12 1.27 42.26 -8.10
N ALA A 13 1.73 43.13 -7.20
CA ALA A 13 1.76 42.84 -5.77
C ALA A 13 0.35 42.58 -5.22
N ILE A 14 -0.63 43.41 -5.61
CA ILE A 14 -2.03 43.23 -5.21
C ILE A 14 -2.60 41.92 -5.78
N GLY A 15 -2.32 41.60 -7.05
CA GLY A 15 -2.75 40.35 -7.67
C GLY A 15 -2.17 39.11 -6.99
N LEU A 16 -0.89 39.15 -6.60
CA LEU A 16 -0.24 38.06 -5.86
C LEU A 16 -0.82 37.89 -4.47
N VAL A 17 -1.03 38.99 -3.74
CA VAL A 17 -1.63 38.95 -2.40
C VAL A 17 -3.07 38.42 -2.48
N ALA A 18 -3.87 38.92 -3.43
CA ALA A 18 -5.25 38.47 -3.61
C ALA A 18 -5.32 37.00 -4.06
N GLY A 19 -4.48 36.58 -5.01
CA GLY A 19 -4.42 35.21 -5.50
C GLY A 19 -3.98 34.22 -4.43
N LEU A 20 -2.99 34.58 -3.61
CA LEU A 20 -2.54 33.77 -2.48
C LEU A 20 -3.61 33.71 -1.38
N PHE A 21 -4.26 34.83 -1.08
CA PHE A 21 -5.32 34.88 -0.08
C PHE A 21 -6.53 34.02 -0.48
N ILE A 22 -6.96 34.11 -1.75
CA ILE A 22 -8.05 33.27 -2.28
C ILE A 22 -7.61 31.81 -2.34
N GLY A 23 -6.42 31.52 -2.84
CA GLY A 23 -5.88 30.17 -2.94
C GLY A 23 -5.74 29.47 -1.59
N TRP A 24 -5.41 30.21 -0.53
CA TRP A 24 -5.25 29.67 0.83
C TRP A 24 -6.59 29.50 1.57
N THR A 25 -7.59 30.35 1.29
CA THR A 25 -8.87 30.33 2.03
C THR A 25 -9.95 29.46 1.39
N VAL A 26 -9.94 29.32 0.06
CA VAL A 26 -10.98 28.58 -0.68
C VAL A 26 -10.62 27.10 -0.89
N ALA A 27 -9.34 26.76 -0.84
CA ALA A 27 -8.87 25.38 -0.93
C ALA A 27 -8.22 24.94 0.39
N PRO A 28 -9.00 24.66 1.46
CA PRO A 28 -8.45 23.86 2.53
C PRO A 28 -8.01 22.54 1.89
N ILE A 29 -6.72 22.27 1.90
CA ILE A 29 -6.19 20.95 1.60
C ILE A 29 -6.65 20.10 2.78
N GLU A 30 -7.89 19.63 2.74
CA GLU A 30 -8.30 18.55 3.61
C GLU A 30 -7.45 17.37 3.15
N TYR A 31 -6.36 17.13 3.88
CA TYR A 31 -5.81 15.80 4.03
C TYR A 31 -6.91 14.99 4.68
N VAL A 32 -7.89 14.57 3.89
CA VAL A 32 -8.77 13.50 4.26
C VAL A 32 -7.79 12.36 4.48
N ASN A 33 -7.56 12.03 5.76
CA ASN A 33 -6.98 10.76 6.13
C ASN A 33 -7.99 9.72 5.62
N SER A 34 -7.94 9.43 4.33
CA SER A 34 -8.77 8.42 3.69
C SER A 34 -8.40 7.16 4.43
N PRO A 35 -9.33 6.61 5.23
CA PRO A 35 -9.02 5.43 6.01
C PRO A 35 -8.57 4.35 5.05
N MET A 36 -7.60 3.51 5.44
CA MET A 36 -7.05 2.49 4.54
C MET A 36 -8.15 1.54 4.01
N THR A 37 -9.29 1.48 4.71
CA THR A 37 -10.52 0.80 4.32
C THR A 37 -11.21 1.37 3.06
N SER A 38 -10.94 2.64 2.69
CA SER A 38 -11.48 3.26 1.47
C SER A 38 -10.61 3.04 0.24
N LEU A 39 -9.46 2.36 0.36
CA LEU A 39 -8.67 1.91 -0.79
C LEU A 39 -9.47 0.90 -1.60
N SER A 40 -9.33 0.96 -2.93
CA SER A 40 -9.92 -0.07 -3.80
C SER A 40 -9.37 -1.45 -3.41
N ILE A 41 -10.18 -2.50 -3.60
CA ILE A 41 -9.80 -3.88 -3.29
C ILE A 41 -8.45 -4.25 -3.92
N ARG A 42 -8.20 -3.78 -5.15
CA ARG A 42 -6.91 -3.98 -5.84
C ARG A 42 -5.73 -3.37 -5.09
N HIS A 43 -5.86 -2.16 -4.55
CA HIS A 43 -4.77 -1.53 -3.81
C HIS A 43 -4.55 -2.17 -2.42
N GLN A 44 -5.61 -2.69 -1.79
CA GLN A 44 -5.46 -3.47 -0.55
C GLN A 44 -4.68 -4.77 -0.81
N GLN A 45 -4.94 -5.42 -1.95
CA GLN A 45 -4.20 -6.59 -2.39
C GLN A 45 -2.74 -6.28 -2.71
N GLU A 46 -2.46 -5.19 -3.45
CA GLU A 46 -1.09 -4.72 -3.72
C GLU A 46 -0.34 -4.41 -2.41
N TYR A 47 -1.01 -3.79 -1.43
CA TYR A 47 -0.44 -3.58 -0.10
C TYR A 47 -0.13 -4.90 0.62
N THR A 48 -0.99 -5.91 0.46
CA THR A 48 -0.77 -7.24 1.05
C THR A 48 0.47 -7.93 0.48
N VAL A 49 0.72 -7.78 -0.83
CA VAL A 49 1.97 -8.26 -1.45
C VAL A 49 3.19 -7.56 -0.86
N MET A 50 3.15 -6.24 -0.69
CA MET A 50 4.27 -5.50 -0.07
C MET A 50 4.53 -5.93 1.37
N VAL A 51 3.49 -6.20 2.16
CA VAL A 51 3.65 -6.73 3.52
C VAL A 51 4.22 -8.15 3.49
N ALA A 52 3.77 -8.99 2.55
CA ALA A 52 4.31 -10.33 2.37
C ALA A 52 5.80 -10.31 1.97
N GLU A 53 6.21 -9.36 1.13
CA GLU A 53 7.62 -9.14 0.80
C GLU A 53 8.44 -8.74 2.02
N GLY A 54 7.95 -7.79 2.83
CA GLY A 54 8.60 -7.41 4.08
C GLY A 54 8.74 -8.60 5.05
N TYR A 55 7.72 -9.47 5.12
CA TYR A 55 7.79 -10.71 5.90
C TYR A 55 8.90 -11.65 5.41
N LEU A 56 9.15 -11.76 4.11
CA LEU A 56 10.25 -12.59 3.61
C LEU A 56 11.63 -12.11 4.08
N VAL A 57 11.77 -10.80 4.29
CA VAL A 57 13.02 -10.16 4.72
C VAL A 57 13.18 -10.25 6.24
N ASP A 58 12.13 -9.89 6.98
CA ASP A 58 12.18 -9.76 8.43
C ASP A 58 11.90 -11.08 9.16
N GLY A 59 11.17 -12.02 8.53
CA GLY A 59 10.70 -13.27 9.14
C GLY A 59 9.62 -13.10 10.21
N ASP A 60 9.16 -11.86 10.45
CA ASP A 60 8.21 -11.55 11.52
C ASP A 60 6.75 -11.63 11.05
N VAL A 61 6.12 -12.78 11.33
CA VAL A 61 4.71 -13.04 11.03
C VAL A 61 3.79 -12.09 11.81
N LEU A 62 4.10 -11.79 13.08
CA LEU A 62 3.27 -10.94 13.91
C LEU A 62 3.31 -9.49 13.42
N GLY A 63 4.49 -9.00 13.05
CA GLY A 63 4.67 -7.70 12.42
C GLY A 63 3.91 -7.58 11.09
N ALA A 64 3.86 -8.65 10.29
CA ALA A 64 3.05 -8.67 9.06
C ALA A 64 1.54 -8.57 9.37
N VAL A 65 1.05 -9.30 10.38
CA VAL A 65 -0.36 -9.24 10.80
C VAL A 65 -0.73 -7.84 11.30
N GLU A 66 0.12 -7.21 12.10
CA GLU A 66 -0.18 -5.88 12.64
C GLU A 66 -0.23 -4.81 11.55
N ARG A 67 0.66 -4.88 10.54
CA ARG A 67 0.60 -4.00 9.37
C ARG A 67 -0.70 -4.20 8.57
N LEU A 68 -1.13 -5.46 8.39
CA LEU A 68 -2.38 -5.76 7.68
C LEU A 68 -3.65 -5.43 8.47
N ARG A 69 -3.60 -5.35 9.80
CA ARG A 69 -4.74 -4.91 10.62
C ARG A 69 -5.17 -3.49 10.31
N VAL A 70 -4.29 -2.64 9.77
CA VAL A 70 -4.61 -1.27 9.36
C VAL A 70 -5.66 -1.26 8.22
N LEU A 71 -5.79 -2.35 7.45
CA LEU A 71 -6.84 -2.54 6.46
C LEU A 71 -8.24 -2.74 7.07
N GLY A 72 -8.37 -2.85 8.40
CA GLY A 72 -9.64 -3.03 9.10
C GLY A 72 -10.22 -4.45 8.99
N MET A 73 -9.41 -5.43 8.56
CA MET A 73 -9.85 -6.82 8.42
C MET A 73 -9.96 -7.50 9.79
N SER A 74 -11.11 -8.13 10.06
CA SER A 74 -11.38 -8.85 11.30
C SER A 74 -10.54 -10.13 11.44
N ASN A 75 -10.20 -10.77 10.31
CA ASN A 75 -9.39 -11.98 10.27
C ASN A 75 -8.33 -11.88 9.18
N VAL A 76 -7.18 -11.29 9.54
CA VAL A 76 -6.04 -11.11 8.64
C VAL A 76 -5.54 -12.44 8.05
N PRO A 77 -5.37 -13.54 8.82
CA PRO A 77 -4.96 -14.82 8.24
C PRO A 77 -5.89 -15.36 7.17
N LEU A 78 -7.21 -15.25 7.37
CA LEU A 78 -8.19 -15.67 6.36
C LEU A 78 -8.14 -14.77 5.12
N TYR A 79 -8.01 -13.46 5.31
CA TYR A 79 -7.89 -12.51 4.22
C TYR A 79 -6.66 -12.77 3.35
N VAL A 80 -5.49 -13.03 3.96
CA VAL A 80 -4.26 -13.37 3.21
C VAL A 80 -4.47 -14.63 2.38
N GLN A 81 -5.15 -15.64 2.93
CA GLN A 81 -5.48 -16.87 2.20
C GLN A 81 -6.33 -16.56 0.95
N GLU A 82 -7.42 -15.81 1.11
CA GLU A 82 -8.33 -15.43 0.02
C GLU A 82 -7.63 -14.60 -1.07
N VAL A 83 -6.78 -13.64 -0.68
CA VAL A 83 -5.98 -12.84 -1.62
C VAL A 83 -5.03 -13.72 -2.40
N THR A 84 -4.37 -14.68 -1.73
CA THR A 84 -3.43 -15.61 -2.36
C THR A 84 -4.14 -16.51 -3.39
N GLU A 85 -5.28 -17.11 -3.02
CA GLU A 85 -6.08 -17.94 -3.93
C GLU A 85 -6.61 -17.13 -5.12
N THR A 86 -6.99 -15.88 -4.89
CA THR A 86 -7.39 -14.95 -5.95
C THR A 86 -6.24 -14.65 -6.91
N TYR A 87 -5.02 -14.47 -6.40
CA TYR A 87 -3.83 -14.21 -7.23
C TYR A 87 -3.47 -15.41 -8.10
N ILE A 88 -3.53 -16.62 -7.54
CA ILE A 88 -3.31 -17.87 -8.27
C ILE A 88 -4.37 -18.04 -9.35
N SER A 89 -5.65 -17.88 -8.99
CA SER A 89 -6.78 -18.05 -9.91
C SER A 89 -6.75 -17.07 -11.09
N ASN A 90 -6.31 -15.83 -10.83
CA ASN A 90 -6.18 -14.81 -11.87
C ASN A 90 -4.85 -14.90 -12.65
N SER A 91 -4.02 -15.92 -12.40
CA SER A 91 -2.70 -16.08 -13.02
C SER A 91 -1.87 -14.80 -12.96
N ARG A 92 -1.84 -14.17 -11.78
CA ARG A 92 -0.99 -13.01 -11.49
C ARG A 92 0.49 -13.37 -11.57
N ASP A 93 1.35 -12.39 -11.36
CA ASP A 93 2.79 -12.59 -11.36
C ASP A 93 3.21 -13.69 -10.36
N LEU A 94 4.12 -14.56 -10.81
CA LEU A 94 4.56 -15.72 -10.04
C LEU A 94 5.34 -15.31 -8.79
N ASP A 95 6.12 -14.22 -8.84
CA ASP A 95 6.89 -13.72 -7.71
C ASP A 95 5.96 -13.25 -6.58
N ASP A 96 4.91 -12.50 -6.94
CA ASP A 96 3.89 -12.04 -6.00
C ASP A 96 3.13 -13.20 -5.37
N ILE A 97 2.77 -14.21 -6.17
CA ILE A 97 2.13 -15.43 -5.67
C ILE A 97 3.03 -16.12 -4.64
N GLN A 98 4.32 -16.28 -4.91
CA GLN A 98 5.25 -16.93 -3.98
C GLN A 98 5.40 -16.16 -2.66
N LYS A 99 5.47 -14.81 -2.72
CA LYS A 99 5.48 -13.96 -1.52
C LYS A 99 4.23 -14.17 -0.67
N LEU A 100 3.07 -14.12 -1.29
CA LEU A 100 1.78 -14.31 -0.61
C LEU A 100 1.64 -15.71 -0.03
N VAL A 101 2.04 -16.75 -0.77
CA VAL A 101 2.05 -18.15 -0.30
C VAL A 101 2.97 -18.33 0.89
N ALA A 102 4.14 -17.68 0.90
CA ALA A 102 5.05 -17.73 2.04
C ALA A 102 4.45 -17.08 3.29
N LEU A 103 3.77 -15.95 3.16
CA LEU A 103 3.06 -15.31 4.27
C LEU A 103 1.90 -16.19 4.74
N ALA A 104 1.11 -16.75 3.84
CA ALA A 104 0.03 -17.68 4.17
C ALA A 104 0.55 -18.92 4.91
N ALA A 105 1.69 -19.48 4.50
CA ALA A 105 2.37 -20.57 5.17
C ALA A 105 2.81 -20.18 6.59
N GLY A 106 3.43 -19.00 6.75
CA GLY A 106 3.83 -18.47 8.06
C GLY A 106 2.65 -18.24 9.01
N LEU A 107 1.47 -17.96 8.46
CA LEU A 107 0.22 -17.83 9.20
C LEU A 107 -0.49 -19.16 9.46
N GLY A 108 0.08 -20.29 9.02
CA GLY A 108 -0.52 -21.63 9.15
C GLY A 108 -1.76 -21.84 8.27
N ARG A 109 -1.87 -21.09 7.17
CA ARG A 109 -3.01 -21.08 6.23
C ARG A 109 -2.60 -21.54 4.83
N LEU A 110 -1.74 -22.55 4.74
CA LEU A 110 -1.38 -23.15 3.47
C LEU A 110 -2.55 -24.00 2.94
N THR A 111 -2.99 -23.76 1.71
CA THR A 111 -4.03 -24.58 1.06
C THR A 111 -3.41 -25.43 -0.06
N PRO A 112 -4.08 -26.52 -0.49
CA PRO A 112 -3.53 -27.41 -1.52
C PRO A 112 -3.19 -26.72 -2.85
N VAL A 113 -3.93 -25.64 -3.19
CA VAL A 113 -3.69 -24.84 -4.40
C VAL A 113 -2.37 -24.05 -4.31
N MET A 114 -1.86 -23.81 -3.10
CA MET A 114 -0.63 -23.08 -2.85
C MET A 114 0.63 -23.97 -2.82
N GLU A 115 0.47 -25.28 -2.63
CA GLU A 115 1.58 -26.24 -2.51
C GLU A 115 2.60 -26.15 -3.65
N PRO A 116 2.20 -26.09 -4.94
CA PRO A 116 3.16 -26.00 -6.04
C PRO A 116 4.03 -24.74 -5.99
N TYR A 117 3.48 -23.64 -5.47
CA TYR A 117 4.15 -22.35 -5.38
C TYR A 117 5.03 -22.22 -4.14
N TYR A 118 4.74 -22.98 -3.08
CA TYR A 118 5.56 -23.05 -1.88
C TYR A 118 6.89 -23.80 -2.15
N GLU A 119 6.85 -24.84 -2.97
CA GLU A 119 8.02 -25.65 -3.32
C GLU A 119 9.01 -24.94 -4.25
N LEU A 120 8.50 -24.02 -5.08
CA LEU A 120 9.29 -23.23 -6.03
C LEU A 120 10.11 -22.11 -5.36
N ARG A 121 9.98 -21.93 -4.05
CA ARG A 121 10.74 -20.94 -3.29
C ARG A 121 12.24 -21.26 -3.35
N PRO A 122 13.12 -20.31 -3.74
CA PRO A 122 14.56 -20.53 -3.71
C PRO A 122 15.01 -20.90 -2.29
N SER A 123 15.84 -21.94 -2.23
CA SER A 123 16.27 -22.71 -1.05
C SER A 123 17.03 -21.94 0.05
N SER A 124 17.18 -20.61 -0.06
CA SER A 124 17.91 -19.80 0.91
C SER A 124 17.20 -19.61 2.25
N VAL A 125 15.87 -19.78 2.33
CA VAL A 125 15.12 -19.54 3.57
C VAL A 125 14.83 -20.81 4.38
N ARG A 126 15.04 -22.00 3.81
CA ARG A 126 14.87 -23.28 4.55
C ARG A 126 15.94 -23.48 5.65
N ALA A 127 17.01 -22.69 5.67
CA ALA A 127 18.21 -22.95 6.49
C ALA A 127 18.30 -22.15 7.81
N SER A 128 17.24 -21.47 8.27
CA SER A 128 17.29 -20.64 9.49
C SER A 128 16.25 -21.03 10.56
N SER A 129 15.94 -22.32 10.67
CA SER A 129 15.22 -22.91 11.80
C SER A 129 16.18 -23.50 12.83
#